data_AF-A0A6Y2KT72-F1
#
_entry.id   AF-A0A6Y2KT72-F1
#
_cell.length_a   1.000
_cell.length_b   1.000
_cell.length_c   1.000
_cell.angle_alpha   90.00
_cell.angle_beta   90.00
_cell.angle_gamma   90.00
#
_symmetry.space_group_name_H-M   'P 1'
#
loop_
_entity.id
_entity.type
_entity.pdbx_description
1 polymer ?
#
loop_
_entity_poly.entity_id
_entity_poly.type
_entity_poly.pdbx_seq_one_letter_code
_entity_poly.pdbx_strand_id
1 'polypeptide(L)'
;MDDLTLRYFDTEMRYLRDAAREFAELHPEEARQMGLTMNGAMDESVTRLFQGFAFLMGRVRQKLDDDYPELTEGVISLLWPHYLRPLPSMCVVEIAPEPDGLKHSDTVHQHTEVISAPVGDNRIRCRYRTTRPLTLQPLALETASVFAEPEGASALRLRFSCGNTADWRRLDLSALPVYLNGDAPLASLLHL
;
A
#
# COMPACT_ATOMS: atom_id res chain seq x y z
N MET A 1 19.18 -16.19 -2.23
CA MET A 1 17.94 -16.94 -1.97
C MET A 1 18.35 -18.06 -1.04
N ASP A 2 18.15 -17.86 0.26
CA ASP A 2 18.55 -18.85 1.28
C ASP A 2 17.78 -20.15 1.07
N ASP A 3 18.46 -21.29 1.13
CA ASP A 3 17.80 -22.60 1.04
C ASP A 3 17.05 -22.87 2.36
N LEU A 4 15.80 -22.41 2.41
CA LEU A 4 14.88 -22.58 3.53
C LEU A 4 14.75 -24.05 3.92
N THR A 5 14.71 -24.96 2.94
CA THR A 5 14.59 -26.41 3.17
C THR A 5 15.77 -26.94 3.97
N LEU A 6 16.99 -26.49 3.62
CA LEU A 6 18.21 -26.89 4.33
C LEU A 6 18.20 -26.42 5.79
N ARG A 7 17.69 -25.22 6.07
CA ARG A 7 17.56 -24.71 7.44
C ARG A 7 16.62 -25.56 8.29
N TYR A 8 15.46 -25.95 7.75
CA TYR A 8 14.54 -26.83 8.45
C TYR A 8 15.17 -28.21 8.66
N PHE A 9 15.81 -28.78 7.64
CA PHE A 9 16.55 -30.04 7.76
C PHE A 9 17.61 -29.99 8.87
N ASP A 10 18.46 -28.96 8.90
CA ASP A 10 19.51 -28.82 9.91
C ASP A 10 18.93 -28.66 11.31
N THR A 11 17.80 -27.96 11.43
CA THR A 11 17.08 -27.79 12.70
C THR A 11 16.53 -29.13 13.20
N GLU A 12 15.87 -29.90 12.34
CA GLU A 12 15.34 -31.22 12.69
C GLU A 12 16.47 -32.21 13.00
N MET A 13 17.58 -32.17 12.25
CA MET A 13 18.77 -32.98 12.54
C MET A 13 19.39 -32.66 13.89
N ARG A 14 19.43 -31.37 14.29
CA ARG A 14 19.90 -30.97 15.61
C ARG A 14 18.98 -31.51 16.70
N TYR A 15 17.67 -31.32 16.53
CA TYR A 15 16.67 -31.82 17.46
C TYR A 15 16.78 -33.34 17.67
N LEU A 16 16.85 -34.12 16.58
CA LEU A 16 16.97 -35.58 16.65
C LEU A 16 18.24 -36.04 17.37
N ARG A 17 19.36 -35.35 17.18
CA ARG A 17 20.63 -35.67 17.87
C ARG A 17 20.55 -35.38 19.36
N ASP A 18 19.98 -34.24 19.73
CA ASP A 18 19.81 -33.87 21.13
C ASP A 18 18.85 -34.83 21.84
N ALA A 19 17.72 -35.15 21.20
CA ALA A 19 16.74 -36.13 21.71
C ALA A 19 17.33 -37.56 21.81
N ALA A 20 18.14 -37.98 20.84
CA ALA A 20 18.80 -39.28 20.89
C ALA A 20 19.85 -39.37 22.00
N ARG A 21 20.56 -38.28 22.29
CA ARG A 21 21.48 -38.21 23.43
C ARG A 21 20.73 -38.35 24.75
N GLU A 22 19.66 -37.57 24.94
CA GLU A 22 18.82 -37.63 26.13
C GLU A 22 18.20 -39.03 26.32
N PHE A 23 17.72 -39.63 25.24
CA PHE A 23 17.20 -40.99 25.27
C PHE A 23 18.27 -42.02 25.67
N ALA A 24 19.50 -41.89 25.15
CA ALA A 24 20.59 -42.79 25.49
C ALA A 24 21.01 -42.68 26.96
N GLU A 25 21.02 -41.47 27.52
CA GLU A 25 21.33 -41.24 28.95
C GLU A 25 20.28 -41.89 29.87
N LEU A 26 19.00 -41.80 29.51
CA LEU A 26 17.89 -42.34 30.31
C LEU A 26 17.68 -43.84 30.13
N HIS A 27 17.93 -44.37 28.91
CA HIS A 27 17.64 -45.75 28.51
C HIS A 27 18.85 -46.43 27.84
N PRO A 28 19.91 -46.77 28.61
CA PRO A 28 21.19 -47.23 28.07
C PRO A 28 21.11 -48.56 27.32
N GLU A 29 20.26 -49.49 27.75
CA GLU A 29 20.16 -50.82 27.15
C GLU A 29 19.40 -50.76 25.83
N GLU A 30 18.28 -50.05 25.81
CA GLU A 30 17.45 -49.83 24.63
C GLU A 30 18.19 -49.00 23.57
N ALA A 31 18.89 -47.94 23.98
CA ALA A 31 19.70 -47.13 23.08
C ALA A 31 20.80 -47.96 22.40
N ARG A 32 21.45 -48.86 23.14
CA ARG A 32 22.47 -49.76 22.59
C ARG A 32 21.89 -50.72 21.56
N GLN A 33 20.68 -51.24 21.79
CA GLN A 33 19.99 -52.09 20.80
C GLN A 33 19.65 -51.32 19.51
N MET A 34 19.41 -50.01 19.62
CA MET A 34 19.12 -49.14 18.48
C MET A 34 20.37 -48.60 17.76
N GLY A 35 21.59 -48.94 18.20
CA GLY A 35 22.82 -48.40 17.62
C GLY A 35 23.10 -46.94 18.02
N LEU A 36 22.53 -46.49 19.15
CA LEU A 36 22.81 -45.19 19.77
C LEU A 36 23.84 -45.39 20.88
N THR A 37 24.96 -44.67 20.81
CA THR A 37 26.01 -44.75 21.82
C THR A 37 25.92 -43.58 22.79
N MET A 38 26.22 -43.82 24.07
CA MET A 38 26.30 -42.80 25.13
C MET A 38 27.21 -41.59 24.78
N ASN A 39 28.17 -41.78 23.89
CA ASN A 39 29.10 -40.72 23.48
C ASN A 39 28.55 -39.85 22.33
N GLY A 40 27.28 -39.99 21.96
CA GLY A 40 26.65 -39.31 20.83
C GLY A 40 27.04 -39.86 19.45
N ALA A 41 27.79 -40.97 19.41
CA ALA A 41 28.06 -41.71 18.19
C ALA A 41 26.84 -42.57 17.83
N MET A 42 26.44 -42.54 16.57
CA MET A 42 25.33 -43.32 16.04
C MET A 42 25.81 -44.17 14.88
N ASP A 43 25.24 -45.36 14.74
CA ASP A 43 25.46 -46.18 13.56
C ASP A 43 25.08 -45.42 12.28
N GLU A 44 25.77 -45.73 11.18
CA GLU A 44 25.55 -45.10 9.87
C GLU A 44 24.10 -45.31 9.38
N SER A 45 23.51 -46.48 9.65
CA SER A 45 22.12 -46.78 9.30
C SER A 45 21.12 -45.89 10.03
N VAL A 46 21.35 -45.65 11.33
CA VAL A 46 20.53 -44.77 12.17
C VAL A 46 20.70 -43.32 11.75
N THR A 47 21.93 -42.91 11.43
CA THR A 47 22.22 -41.57 10.93
C THR A 47 21.49 -41.30 9.61
N ARG A 48 21.48 -42.26 8.67
CA ARG A 48 20.74 -42.14 7.41
C ARG A 48 19.22 -42.11 7.62
N LEU A 49 18.72 -42.90 8.57
CA LEU A 49 17.30 -42.87 8.94
C LEU A 49 16.91 -41.49 9.50
N PHE A 50 17.75 -40.91 10.37
CA PHE A 50 17.54 -39.58 10.93
C PHE A 50 17.57 -38.51 9.85
N GLN A 51 18.48 -38.60 8.88
CA GLN A 51 18.49 -37.69 7.73
C GLN A 51 17.18 -37.78 6.91
N GLY A 52 16.72 -39.00 6.62
CA GLY A 52 15.44 -39.19 5.91
C GLY A 52 14.25 -38.62 6.69
N PHE A 53 14.21 -38.84 8.00
CA PHE A 53 13.16 -38.33 8.88
C PHE A 53 13.21 -36.79 8.99
N ALA A 54 14.39 -36.22 9.22
CA ALA A 54 14.61 -34.78 9.30
C ALA A 54 14.22 -34.08 8.00
N PHE A 55 14.49 -34.70 6.85
CA PHE A 55 14.06 -34.16 5.56
C PHE A 55 12.54 -34.13 5.43
N LEU A 56 11.85 -35.22 5.79
CA LEU A 56 10.39 -35.28 5.74
C LEU A 56 9.74 -34.28 6.70
N MET A 57 10.19 -34.27 7.96
CA MET A 57 9.63 -33.38 8.98
C MET A 57 9.96 -31.92 8.71
N GLY A 58 11.16 -31.61 8.22
CA GLY A 58 11.55 -30.27 7.82
C GLY A 58 10.64 -29.71 6.74
N ARG A 59 10.25 -30.53 5.75
CA ARG A 59 9.28 -30.12 4.71
C ARG A 59 7.87 -29.92 5.25
N VAL A 60 7.42 -30.76 6.19
CA VAL A 60 6.10 -30.61 6.82
C VAL A 60 6.05 -29.30 7.61
N ARG A 61 7.08 -29.03 8.40
CA ARG A 61 7.17 -27.83 9.22
C ARG A 61 7.30 -26.57 8.37
N GLN A 62 8.14 -26.60 7.33
CA GLN A 62 8.21 -25.52 6.35
C GLN A 62 6.83 -25.20 5.78
N LYS A 63 6.08 -26.23 5.36
CA LYS A 63 4.75 -26.04 4.79
C LYS A 63 3.76 -25.46 5.81
N LEU A 64 3.80 -25.92 7.06
CA LEU A 64 2.95 -25.38 8.13
C LEU A 64 3.25 -23.91 8.42
N ASP A 65 4.52 -23.53 8.42
CA ASP A 65 4.95 -22.15 8.65
C ASP A 65 4.59 -21.24 7.44
N ASP A 66 4.65 -21.79 6.21
CA ASP A 66 4.23 -21.10 4.99
C ASP A 66 2.70 -20.92 4.88
N ASP A 67 1.89 -21.84 5.43
CA ASP A 67 0.41 -21.82 5.36
C ASP A 67 -0.22 -20.94 6.48
N TYR A 68 0.51 -20.61 7.56
CA TYR A 68 -0.01 -19.81 8.68
C TYR A 68 -0.45 -18.36 8.32
N PRO A 69 0.26 -17.64 7.43
CA PRO A 69 -0.17 -16.34 6.93
C PRO A 69 -1.55 -16.36 6.27
N GLU A 70 -1.88 -17.40 5.50
CA GLU A 70 -3.18 -17.50 4.80
C GLU A 70 -4.37 -17.52 5.77
N LEU A 71 -4.23 -18.17 6.92
CA LEU A 71 -5.27 -18.25 7.93
C LEU A 71 -5.50 -16.91 8.63
N THR A 72 -4.41 -16.21 8.96
CA THR A 72 -4.48 -14.90 9.62
C THR A 72 -4.97 -13.79 8.69
N GLU A 73 -4.58 -13.82 7.41
CA GLU A 73 -5.11 -12.93 6.38
C GLU A 73 -6.62 -13.07 6.21
N GLY A 74 -7.14 -14.31 6.23
CA GLY A 74 -8.58 -14.59 6.17
C GLY A 74 -9.35 -13.94 7.32
N VAL A 75 -8.84 -14.01 8.56
CA VAL A 75 -9.47 -13.37 9.72
C VAL A 75 -9.38 -11.84 9.65
N ILE A 76 -8.23 -11.29 9.23
CA ILE A 76 -8.06 -9.84 9.04
C ILE A 76 -9.00 -9.33 7.95
N SER A 77 -9.26 -10.10 6.90
CA SER A 77 -10.22 -9.71 5.85
C SER A 77 -11.65 -9.53 6.38
N LEU A 78 -12.04 -10.26 7.44
CA LEU A 78 -13.35 -10.16 8.08
C LEU A 78 -13.43 -8.99 9.06
N LEU A 79 -12.36 -8.76 9.83
CA LEU A 79 -12.32 -7.71 10.86
C LEU A 79 -12.02 -6.33 10.27
N TRP A 80 -11.13 -6.26 9.28
CA TRP A 80 -10.66 -5.01 8.69
C TRP A 80 -10.48 -5.10 7.16
N PRO A 81 -11.60 -5.23 6.41
CA PRO A 81 -11.60 -5.49 4.97
C PRO A 81 -10.92 -4.41 4.13
N HIS A 82 -10.66 -3.24 4.69
CA HIS A 82 -10.04 -2.11 4.00
C HIS A 82 -8.51 -2.13 4.06
N TYR A 83 -7.92 -2.88 5.00
CA TYR A 83 -6.47 -2.89 5.22
C TYR A 83 -5.72 -3.72 4.17
N LEU A 84 -6.41 -4.70 3.57
CA LEU A 84 -5.87 -5.57 2.53
C LEU A 84 -6.21 -5.11 1.11
N ARG A 85 -6.93 -3.98 0.95
CA ARG A 85 -7.27 -3.47 -0.38
C ARG A 85 -6.14 -2.60 -0.92
N PRO A 86 -5.68 -2.82 -2.16
CA PRO A 86 -4.72 -1.92 -2.77
C PRO A 86 -5.33 -0.52 -2.92
N LEU A 87 -4.56 0.50 -2.58
CA LEU A 87 -4.93 1.88 -2.82
C LEU A 87 -4.73 2.19 -4.32
N PRO A 88 -5.78 2.58 -5.05
CA PRO A 88 -5.62 2.96 -6.45
C PRO A 88 -4.80 4.24 -6.57
N SER A 89 -4.20 4.47 -7.74
CA SER A 89 -3.60 5.77 -8.05
C SER A 89 -4.69 6.86 -8.01
N MET A 90 -4.30 8.05 -7.55
CA MET A 90 -5.17 9.21 -7.46
C MET A 90 -4.39 10.47 -7.82
N CYS A 91 -5.06 11.45 -8.40
CA CYS A 91 -4.50 12.75 -8.73
C CYS A 91 -5.55 13.85 -8.53
N VAL A 92 -5.08 15.09 -8.45
CA VAL A 92 -5.91 16.29 -8.55
C VAL A 92 -5.92 16.72 -10.01
N VAL A 93 -7.10 16.98 -10.56
CA VAL A 93 -7.28 17.49 -11.92
C VAL A 93 -8.04 18.80 -11.88
N GLU A 94 -7.59 19.76 -12.68
CA GLU A 94 -8.32 21.00 -12.93
C GLU A 94 -9.31 20.76 -14.08
N ILE A 95 -10.57 21.07 -13.83
CA ILE A 95 -11.62 21.07 -14.86
C ILE A 95 -12.03 22.53 -15.04
N ALA A 96 -11.47 23.17 -16.06
CA ALA A 96 -11.74 24.56 -16.38
C ALA A 96 -12.55 24.64 -17.68
N PRO A 97 -13.60 25.47 -17.74
CA PRO A 97 -14.30 25.72 -18.98
C PRO A 97 -13.46 26.55 -19.94
N GLU A 98 -13.71 26.42 -21.25
CA GLU A 98 -13.11 27.32 -22.22
C GLU A 98 -13.56 28.78 -21.99
N PRO A 99 -12.74 29.78 -22.36
CA PRO A 99 -13.16 31.18 -22.34
C PRO A 99 -14.48 31.36 -23.11
N ASP A 100 -15.46 32.01 -22.48
CA ASP A 100 -16.83 32.20 -23.00
C ASP A 100 -17.66 30.92 -23.24
N GLY A 101 -17.15 29.74 -22.88
CA GLY A 101 -17.81 28.44 -23.06
C GLY A 101 -18.99 28.20 -22.10
N LEU A 102 -19.08 28.98 -21.02
CA LEU A 102 -20.16 28.91 -20.03
C LEU A 102 -20.79 30.27 -19.79
N LYS A 103 -22.13 30.32 -19.87
CA LYS A 103 -22.94 31.52 -19.60
C LYS A 103 -23.43 31.62 -18.16
N HIS A 104 -23.63 30.46 -17.53
CA HIS A 104 -24.04 30.29 -16.15
C HIS A 104 -23.18 29.19 -15.51
N SER A 105 -23.27 29.00 -14.20
CA SER A 105 -22.60 27.87 -13.56
C SER A 105 -23.15 26.54 -14.06
N ASP A 106 -22.28 25.53 -14.12
CA ASP A 106 -22.66 24.16 -14.49
C ASP A 106 -22.01 23.17 -13.52
N THR A 107 -22.58 21.99 -13.36
CA THR A 107 -22.11 21.01 -12.37
C THR A 107 -21.55 19.78 -13.05
N VAL A 108 -20.26 19.53 -12.83
CA VAL A 108 -19.66 18.22 -13.09
C VAL A 108 -20.10 17.29 -11.97
N HIS A 109 -20.82 16.23 -12.32
CA HIS A 109 -21.30 15.27 -11.36
C HIS A 109 -20.16 14.44 -10.73
N GLN A 110 -20.46 13.85 -9.58
CA GLN A 110 -19.59 12.83 -9.00
C GLN A 110 -19.51 11.63 -9.96
N HIS A 111 -18.36 10.97 -9.98
CA HIS A 111 -18.05 9.85 -10.85
C HIS A 111 -17.98 10.16 -12.36
N THR A 112 -17.90 11.43 -12.74
CA THR A 112 -17.54 11.81 -14.11
C THR A 112 -16.16 11.27 -14.46
N GLU A 113 -16.06 10.63 -15.61
CA GLU A 113 -14.85 9.94 -16.05
C GLU A 113 -13.79 10.93 -16.56
N VAL A 114 -12.54 10.70 -16.17
CA VAL A 114 -11.36 11.41 -16.67
C VAL A 114 -10.36 10.39 -17.17
N ILE A 115 -10.01 10.47 -18.45
CA ILE A 115 -9.14 9.50 -19.12
C ILE A 115 -7.76 10.11 -19.33
N SER A 116 -6.71 9.40 -18.92
CA SER A 116 -5.34 9.86 -19.11
C SER A 116 -4.90 9.84 -20.58
N ALA A 117 -3.81 10.56 -20.87
CA ALA A 117 -3.00 10.25 -22.04
C ALA A 117 -2.49 8.79 -21.98
N PRO A 118 -2.18 8.15 -23.12
CA PRO A 118 -1.59 6.81 -23.13
C PRO A 118 -0.27 6.77 -22.35
N VAL A 119 -0.10 5.79 -21.47
CA VAL A 119 1.09 5.62 -20.61
C VAL A 119 1.77 4.28 -20.89
N GLY A 120 3.11 4.29 -20.87
CA GLY A 120 3.96 3.12 -21.07
C GLY A 120 4.01 2.62 -22.51
N ASP A 121 4.83 1.60 -22.75
CA ASP A 121 5.05 1.01 -24.08
C ASP A 121 3.76 0.44 -24.69
N ASN A 122 2.89 -0.10 -23.84
CA ASN A 122 1.60 -0.67 -24.23
C ASN A 122 0.51 0.40 -24.45
N ARG A 123 0.83 1.69 -24.28
CA ARG A 123 -0.07 2.84 -24.52
C ARG A 123 -1.42 2.72 -23.80
N ILE A 124 -1.43 2.24 -22.56
CA ILE A 124 -2.64 2.05 -21.77
C ILE A 124 -3.20 3.41 -21.34
N ARG A 125 -4.52 3.58 -21.41
CA ARG A 125 -5.21 4.76 -20.87
C ARG A 125 -5.80 4.42 -19.50
N CYS A 126 -5.37 5.16 -18.48
CA CYS A 126 -5.90 5.03 -17.13
C CYS A 126 -7.24 5.76 -17.04
N ARG A 127 -8.24 5.11 -16.43
CA ARG A 127 -9.59 5.65 -16.23
C ARG A 127 -9.73 6.09 -14.78
N TYR A 128 -9.89 7.38 -14.56
CA TYR A 128 -10.17 7.99 -13.27
C TYR A 128 -11.61 8.47 -13.23
N ARG A 129 -12.10 8.76 -12.02
CA ARG A 129 -13.44 9.33 -11.83
C ARG A 129 -13.42 10.39 -10.74
N THR A 130 -14.21 11.45 -10.90
CA THR A 130 -14.36 12.48 -9.87
C THR A 130 -14.94 11.85 -8.59
N THR A 131 -14.44 12.28 -7.43
CA THR A 131 -14.88 11.76 -6.12
C THR A 131 -15.94 12.63 -5.46
N ARG A 132 -16.18 13.83 -5.98
CA ARG A 132 -17.20 14.79 -5.52
C ARG A 132 -17.77 15.56 -6.72
N PRO A 133 -19.01 16.09 -6.61
CA PRO A 133 -19.49 17.05 -7.60
C PRO A 133 -18.65 18.33 -7.55
N LEU A 134 -18.51 19.00 -8.70
CA LEU A 134 -17.78 20.26 -8.85
C LEU A 134 -18.66 21.24 -9.62
N THR A 135 -18.92 22.41 -9.04
CA THR A 135 -19.60 23.51 -9.73
C THR A 135 -18.58 24.34 -10.49
N LEU A 136 -18.63 24.24 -11.81
CA LEU A 136 -17.87 25.08 -12.73
C LEU A 136 -18.50 26.47 -12.76
N GLN A 137 -17.66 27.46 -12.58
CA GLN A 137 -18.01 28.87 -12.73
C GLN A 137 -17.38 29.37 -14.03
N PRO A 138 -18.00 30.32 -14.75
CA PRO A 138 -17.41 30.96 -15.93
C PRO A 138 -16.32 31.97 -15.53
N LEU A 139 -15.42 31.55 -14.64
CA LEU A 139 -14.36 32.33 -14.05
C LEU A 139 -13.00 31.74 -14.43
N ALA A 140 -12.04 32.61 -14.72
CA ALA A 140 -10.64 32.25 -14.89
C ALA A 140 -9.79 33.06 -13.90
N LEU A 141 -8.82 32.40 -13.26
CA LEU A 141 -7.84 33.08 -12.42
C LEU A 141 -6.82 33.77 -13.31
N GLU A 142 -6.79 35.10 -13.32
CA GLU A 142 -5.85 35.89 -14.12
C GLU A 142 -4.50 36.05 -13.40
N THR A 143 -4.56 36.42 -12.13
CA THR A 143 -3.35 36.66 -11.32
C THR A 143 -3.55 36.20 -9.88
N ALA A 144 -2.48 35.65 -9.32
CA ALA A 144 -2.35 35.37 -7.90
C ALA A 144 -1.06 36.04 -7.40
N SER A 145 -1.17 36.95 -6.45
CA SER A 145 -0.01 37.66 -5.90
C SER A 145 -0.09 37.79 -4.38
N VAL A 146 1.07 37.70 -3.74
CA VAL A 146 1.20 38.03 -2.32
C VAL A 146 1.41 39.53 -2.20
N PHE A 147 0.69 40.17 -1.29
CA PHE A 147 0.93 41.56 -0.94
C PHE A 147 0.99 41.72 0.58
N ALA A 148 1.87 42.61 1.03
CA ALA A 148 1.92 43.01 2.43
C ALA A 148 0.99 44.21 2.63
N GLU A 149 0.07 44.10 3.57
CA GLU A 149 -0.72 45.22 4.03
C GLU A 149 0.16 46.21 4.81
N PRO A 150 -0.17 47.52 4.80
CA PRO A 150 0.59 48.53 5.54
C PRO A 150 0.72 48.23 7.04
N GLU A 151 -0.21 47.45 7.58
CA GLU A 151 -0.28 47.04 8.99
C GLU A 151 0.59 45.79 9.28
N GLY A 152 1.31 45.27 8.28
CA GLY A 152 2.26 44.16 8.41
C GLY A 152 1.68 42.77 8.18
N ALA A 153 0.39 42.66 7.87
CA ALA A 153 -0.23 41.38 7.50
C ALA A 153 0.12 40.99 6.05
N SER A 154 0.42 39.72 5.82
CA SER A 154 0.58 39.16 4.46
C SER A 154 -0.76 38.66 3.96
N ALA A 155 -1.15 39.04 2.74
CA ALA A 155 -2.41 38.64 2.13
C ALA A 155 -2.19 38.10 0.71
N LEU A 156 -3.01 37.12 0.33
CA LEU A 156 -3.05 36.57 -1.03
C LEU A 156 -4.15 37.27 -1.81
N ARG A 157 -3.77 37.97 -2.89
CA ARG A 157 -4.70 38.60 -3.82
C ARG A 157 -4.89 37.70 -5.02
N LEU A 158 -6.11 37.19 -5.18
CA LEU A 158 -6.54 36.43 -6.34
C LEU A 158 -7.44 37.32 -7.20
N ARG A 159 -7.06 37.52 -8.47
CA ARG A 159 -7.86 38.27 -9.43
C ARG A 159 -8.46 37.30 -10.43
N PHE A 160 -9.79 37.29 -10.49
CA PHE A 160 -10.54 36.51 -11.45
C PHE A 160 -11.11 37.41 -12.54
N SER A 161 -11.19 36.88 -13.76
CA SER A 161 -12.04 37.43 -14.82
C SER A 161 -13.18 36.47 -15.12
N CYS A 162 -14.23 37.02 -15.71
CA CYS A 162 -15.41 36.29 -16.15
C CYS A 162 -15.53 36.43 -17.66
N GLY A 163 -16.05 35.40 -18.31
CA GLY A 163 -16.34 35.45 -19.74
C GLY A 163 -17.28 36.60 -20.10
N ASN A 164 -17.16 37.12 -21.31
CA ASN A 164 -18.01 38.19 -21.85
C ASN A 164 -19.49 37.81 -21.90
N THR A 165 -19.78 36.51 -21.92
CA THR A 165 -21.14 35.96 -22.04
C THR A 165 -21.81 35.67 -20.69
N ALA A 166 -21.08 35.82 -19.58
CA ALA A 166 -21.55 35.48 -18.25
C ALA A 166 -21.81 36.74 -17.39
N ASP A 167 -22.88 36.69 -16.60
CA ASP A 167 -23.29 37.78 -15.71
C ASP A 167 -22.80 37.53 -14.28
N TRP A 168 -21.82 38.32 -13.84
CA TRP A 168 -21.27 38.29 -12.47
C TRP A 168 -22.34 38.31 -11.38
N ARG A 169 -23.46 39.02 -11.59
CA ARG A 169 -24.50 39.18 -10.56
C ARG A 169 -25.33 37.92 -10.32
N ARG A 170 -25.25 36.96 -11.25
CA ARG A 170 -26.00 35.70 -11.19
C ARG A 170 -25.15 34.52 -10.75
N LEU A 171 -23.85 34.72 -10.58
CA LEU A 171 -22.94 33.66 -10.13
C LEU A 171 -23.06 33.51 -8.62
N ASP A 172 -23.33 32.29 -8.18
CA ASP A 172 -23.20 31.92 -6.78
C ASP A 172 -21.72 31.64 -6.47
N LEU A 173 -21.08 32.57 -5.78
CA LEU A 173 -19.68 32.49 -5.35
C LEU A 173 -19.53 32.15 -3.87
N SER A 174 -20.60 31.70 -3.21
CA SER A 174 -20.59 31.35 -1.78
C SER A 174 -19.60 30.24 -1.45
N ALA A 175 -19.37 29.32 -2.39
CA ALA A 175 -18.47 28.18 -2.25
C ALA A 175 -17.63 27.98 -3.51
N LEU A 176 -16.73 28.92 -3.81
CA LEU A 176 -15.78 28.78 -4.92
C LEU A 176 -14.65 27.80 -4.51
N PRO A 177 -14.52 26.62 -5.15
CA PRO A 177 -13.45 25.69 -4.82
C PRO A 177 -12.11 26.22 -5.34
N VAL A 178 -11.22 26.56 -4.42
CA VAL A 178 -9.84 26.96 -4.73
C VAL A 178 -8.90 25.85 -4.26
N TYR A 179 -8.01 25.40 -5.15
CA TYR A 179 -6.95 24.45 -4.83
C TYR A 179 -5.60 25.15 -4.91
N LEU A 180 -4.86 25.17 -3.81
CA LEU A 180 -3.52 25.76 -3.74
C LEU A 180 -2.50 24.70 -4.17
N ASN A 181 -2.15 24.71 -5.45
CA ASN A 181 -1.10 23.84 -5.99
C ASN A 181 0.28 24.48 -5.74
N GLY A 182 1.01 23.98 -4.74
CA GLY A 182 2.35 24.47 -4.40
C GLY A 182 3.17 23.39 -3.70
N ASP A 183 4.45 23.69 -3.44
CA ASP A 183 5.32 22.82 -2.66
C ASP A 183 4.73 22.61 -1.24
N ALA A 184 4.92 21.42 -0.67
CA ALA A 184 4.25 20.99 0.56
C ALA A 184 4.45 21.97 1.74
N PRO A 185 5.66 22.52 2.00
CA PRO A 185 5.83 23.49 3.08
C PRO A 185 5.04 24.78 2.84
N LEU A 186 5.04 25.29 1.61
CA LEU A 186 4.36 26.53 1.25
C LEU A 186 2.84 26.36 1.28
N ALA A 187 2.33 25.28 0.68
CA ALA A 187 0.91 24.98 0.68
C ALA A 187 0.39 24.77 2.10
N SER A 188 1.15 24.10 2.97
CA SER A 188 0.77 23.90 4.37
C SER A 188 0.70 25.21 5.16
N LEU A 189 1.62 26.15 4.92
CA LEU A 189 1.61 27.47 5.59
C LEU A 189 0.40 28.31 5.19
N LEU A 190 -0.10 28.18 3.96
CA LEU A 190 -1.26 28.92 3.46
C LEU A 190 -2.61 28.33 3.89
N HIS A 191 -2.63 27.08 4.39
CA HIS A 191 -3.85 26.43 4.88
C HIS A 191 -4.08 26.60 6.40
N LEU A 192 -3.10 27.13 7.13
CA LEU A 192 -3.13 27.38 8.57
C LEU A 192 -3.66 28.79 8.87
#